data_AF-A0A178TDW6-F1
#
_entry.id   AF-A0A178TDW6-F1
#
_cell.length_a   1.000
_cell.length_b   1.000
_cell.length_c   1.000
_cell.angle_alpha   90.00
_cell.angle_beta   90.00
_cell.angle_gamma   90.00
#
_symmetry.space_group_name_H-M   'P 1'
#
loop_
_entity.id
_entity.type
_entity.pdbx_description
1 polymer ?
#
loop_
_entity_poly.entity_id
_entity_poly.type
_entity_poly.pdbx_seq_one_letter_code
_entity_poly.pdbx_strand_id
1 'polypeptide(L)' 'MDVPLVLTHFLDRAVSLYGDKIGVISEGRSFTYRELNERVNQLSHGLSALGGKKGTVSLI' A
#
# COMPACT_ATOMS: atom_id res chain seq x y z
N MET A 1 21.76 -2.07 4.31
CA MET A 1 20.38 -2.35 3.87
C MET A 1 20.25 -1.85 2.45
N ASP A 2 20.41 -2.76 1.49
CA ASP A 2 20.11 -2.48 0.08
C ASP A 2 18.60 -2.65 -0.05
N VAL A 3 17.86 -1.58 0.25
CA VAL A 3 16.42 -1.57 0.09
C VAL A 3 16.20 -1.19 -1.37
N PRO A 4 15.84 -2.12 -2.27
CA PRO A 4 15.60 -1.75 -3.64
C PRO A 4 14.55 -0.64 -3.66
N LEU A 5 14.81 0.41 -4.44
CA LEU A 5 13.95 1.57 -4.66
C LEU A 5 12.71 1.17 -5.48
N VAL A 6 12.00 0.17 -4.98
CA VAL A 6 10.70 -0.25 -5.50
C VAL A 6 9.71 0.81 -5.04
N LEU A 7 8.87 1.26 -5.97
CA LEU A 7 7.86 2.29 -5.74
C LEU A 7 7.04 2.06 -4.47
N THR A 8 6.76 0.80 -4.13
CA THR A 8 5.98 0.40 -2.95
C THR A 8 6.64 0.82 -1.64
N HIS A 9 7.97 0.72 -1.51
CA HIS A 9 8.66 1.17 -0.29
C HIS A 9 8.54 2.67 -0.04
N PHE A 10 8.33 3.46 -1.09
CA PHE A 10 8.08 4.89 -0.93
C PHE A 10 6.69 5.14 -0.32
N LEU A 11 5.71 4.35 -0.72
CA LEU A 11 4.36 4.38 -0.15
C LEU A 11 4.38 3.92 1.31
N ASP A 12 5.16 2.90 1.63
CA ASP A 12 5.33 2.40 3.00
C ASP A 12 5.85 3.48 3.96
N ARG A 13 6.86 4.24 3.52
CA ARG A 13 7.36 5.39 4.29
C ARG A 13 6.31 6.50 4.40
N ALA A 14 5.57 6.77 3.32
CA ALA A 14 4.51 7.78 3.35
C ALA A 14 3.38 7.39 4.32
N VAL A 15 3.04 6.11 4.41
CA VAL A 15 2.07 5.59 5.40
C VAL A 15 2.61 5.72 6.82
N SER A 16 3.89 5.43 7.04
CA SER A 16 4.50 5.55 8.37
C SER A 16 4.62 7.00 8.85
N LEU A 17 4.98 7.92 7.97
CA LEU A 17 5.24 9.33 8.31
C LEU A 17 3.99 10.22 8.20
N TYR A 18 3.06 9.88 7.29
CA TYR A 18 1.92 10.71 6.92
C TYR A 18 0.62 9.91 6.83
N GLY A 19 0.52 8.79 7.55
CA GLY A 19 -0.61 7.85 7.48
C GLY A 19 -1.98 8.51 7.59
N ASP A 20 -2.13 9.53 8.43
CA ASP A 20 -3.41 10.21 8.68
C ASP A 20 -3.66 11.40 7.73
N LYS A 21 -2.72 11.71 6.83
CA LYS A 21 -2.94 12.71 5.78
C LYS A 21 -3.73 12.11 4.64
N ILE A 22 -4.60 12.93 4.04
CA ILE A 22 -5.29 12.62 2.79
C ILE A 22 -4.23 12.38 1.70
N GLY A 23 -4.21 11.18 1.13
CA GLY A 23 -3.29 10.77 0.08
C GLY A 23 -3.95 10.69 -1.30
N VAL A 24 -5.25 10.37 -1.35
CA VAL A 24 -6.01 10.23 -2.60
C VAL A 24 -7.39 10.85 -2.45
N ILE A 25 -7.83 11.59 -3.46
CA ILE A 25 -9.21 12.11 -3.57
C ILE A 25 -9.77 11.60 -4.89
N SER A 26 -10.93 10.95 -4.85
CA SER A 26 -11.61 10.41 -6.04
C SER A 26 -13.11 10.55 -5.86
N GLU A 27 -13.81 11.11 -6.86
CA GLU A 27 -15.28 11.19 -6.90
C GLU A 27 -15.91 11.75 -5.60
N GLY A 28 -15.30 12.79 -5.02
CA GLY A 28 -15.74 13.41 -3.76
C GLY A 28 -15.45 12.61 -2.49
N ARG A 29 -14.78 11.46 -2.59
CA ARG A 29 -14.26 10.70 -1.45
C ARG A 29 -12.78 10.99 -1.27
N SER A 30 -12.38 11.13 0.00
CA SER A 30 -10.98 11.31 0.36
C SER A 30 -10.52 10.09 1.15
N PHE A 31 -9.31 9.62 0.84
CA PHE A 31 -8.67 8.49 1.50
C PHE A 31 -7.32 8.94 2.02
N THR A 32 -7.06 8.56 3.26
CA THR A 32 -5.75 8.74 3.89
C THR A 32 -4.73 7.75 3.29
N TYR A 33 -3.44 8.04 3.47
CA TYR A 33 -2.39 7.10 3.08
C TYR A 33 -2.57 5.74 3.76
N ARG A 34 -3.03 5.71 5.03
CA ARG A 34 -3.32 4.49 5.78
C ARG A 34 -4.44 3.67 5.15
N GLU A 35 -5.60 4.29 4.88
CA GLU A 35 -6.75 3.60 4.28
C GLU A 35 -6.46 3.09 2.87
N LEU A 36 -5.67 3.85 2.10
CA LEU A 36 -5.22 3.42 0.78
C LEU A 36 -4.35 2.16 0.89
N ASN A 37 -3.39 2.16 1.82
CA ASN A 37 -2.48 1.03 2.04
C ASN A 37 -3.22 -0.24 2.49
N GLU A 38 -4.18 -0.11 3.41
CA GLU A 38 -4.99 -1.24 3.88
C GLU A 38 -5.75 -1.90 2.72
N ARG A 39 -6.33 -1.12 1.82
CA ARG A 39 -7.04 -1.63 0.64
C ARG A 39 -6.11 -2.31 -0.35
N VAL A 40 -4.92 -1.73 -0.60
CA VAL A 40 -3.91 -2.33 -1.46
C VAL A 40 -3.47 -3.68 -0.89
N ASN A 41 -3.21 -3.76 0.41
CA ASN A 41 -2.86 -5.01 1.08
C ASN A 41 -3.98 -6.05 0.98
N GLN A 42 -5.23 -5.65 1.20
CA GLN A 42 -6.38 -6.54 1.06
C GLN A 42 -6.50 -7.09 -0.38
N LEU A 43 -6.28 -6.24 -1.38
CA LEU A 43 -6.28 -6.64 -2.79
C LEU A 43 -5.13 -7.62 -3.08
N SER A 44 -3.91 -7.33 -2.63
CA SER A 44 -2.75 -8.21 -2.80
C SER A 44 -2.94 -9.57 -2.13
N HIS A 45 -3.57 -9.60 -0.95
CA HIS A 45 -3.94 -10.85 -0.28
C HIS A 45 -5.01 -11.63 -1.06
N GLY A 46 -6.03 -10.93 -1.58
CA GLY A 46 -7.05 -11.55 -2.44
C GLY A 46 -6.48 -12.12 -3.74
N LEU A 47 -5.57 -11.40 -4.40
CA LEU A 47 -4.87 -11.88 -5.59
C LEU A 47 -3.93 -13.06 -5.29
N SER A 48 -3.27 -13.04 -4.13
CA SER A 48 -2.44 -14.17 -3.68
C SER A 48 -3.28 -15.42 -3.43
N ALA A 49 -4.50 -15.27 -2.89
CA ALA A 49 -5.43 -16.37 -2.68
C ALA A 49 -5.97 -16.96 -3.99
N LEU A 50 -6.05 -16.18 -5.06
CA LEU A 50 -6.54 -16.59 -6.39
C LEU A 50 -5.49 -17.29 -7.28
N GLY A 51 -4.31 -17.64 -6.74
CA GLY A 51 -3.27 -18.34 -7.48
C GLY A 51 -2.24 -17.43 -8.16
N GLY A 52 -2.27 -16.12 -7.88
CA GLY A 52 -1.17 -15.22 -8.20
C GLY A 52 0.06 -15.61 -7.36
N LYS A 53 1.08 -16.18 -8.00
CA LYS A 53 2.38 -16.41 -7.36
C LYS A 53 2.87 -15.10 -6.73
N LYS A 54 3.16 -15.16 -5.42
CA LYS A 54 3.72 -14.10 -4.56
C LYS A 54 4.53 -13.06 -5.35
N GLY A 55 3.93 -11.89 -5.57
CA GLY A 55 4.64 -10.63 -5.38
C GLY A 55 4.32 -10.19 -3.95
N THR A 56 5.03 -10.76 -2.98
CA THR A 56 4.91 -10.38 -1.58
C THR A 56 5.20 -8.87 -1.47
N VAL A 57 4.15 -8.06 -1.36
CA VAL A 57 4.25 -6.74 -0.73
C VAL A 57 4.23 -7.03 0.78
N SER A 58 5.33 -7.58 1.29
CA SER A 58 5.59 -7.59 2.72
C SER A 58 6.18 -6.24 3.06
N LEU A 59 5.33 -5.38 3.60
CA LEU A 59 5.73 -4.55 4.73
C LEU A 59 5.99 -5.48 5.93
N ILE A 60 7.20 -6.03 6.03
CA ILE A 60 7.86 -6.46 7.28
C ILE A 60 9.37 -6.44 7.09
#